data_AF-A0AAV4TC13-F1
#
_entry.id   AF-A0AAV4TC13-F1
#
_cell.length_a   1.000
_cell.length_b   1.000
_cell.length_c   1.000
_cell.angle_alpha   90.00
_cell.angle_beta   90.00
_cell.angle_gamma   90.00
#
_symmetry.space_group_name_H-M   'P 1'
#
loop_
_entity.id
_entity.type
_entity.pdbx_description
1 polymer ?
#
loop_
_entity_poly.entity_id
_entity_poly.type
_entity_poly.pdbx_seq_one_letter_code
_entity_poly.pdbx_strand_id
1 'polypeptide(L)'
;MASVKANGAEAESVVKEYTDIIGGHGRYQFAIFMFTFFCSAAHCLHDFTMTFFAPNMDHWCARPPQVLEANISVELWKNISIPLVKDRTGHYEYSQCTMYNTSLQNGSLYSDAGAEVIKCTAWEYDRSVYNNTMVDEWNLVCDDDWLISMSKTIYMVAFLFSSSISGQLSDRFGRRRVMIGCVCDFLLFSFLTLLSCNILMLMLFRFFMALGATSLYTNAPVILAEILSEKYRFIYCYTYKYGWTIAYMLMPYIAWLVTDWWWLQLAFTVPWLSLLCVFWVVPETPRWLLTKEKFKELEELLLTAAKRNGKDMNQAKADISVYINYHSQIEHKEEENKTVLDLLRIPALRRNAFFLYFCWFINSYIYYALSYNTNDLGGNPYWNFFLSGAVEFPEGIIFVVLCVYIGTRYCLLIAHVMSGVCLIAMVCVPADIVWLTVFFSMAGKFFSSASFDTLFVYTPEIFPTVVRNVALGSGSTFARIGALIAPFVRQLSDVTYPWVPMAIPGAMAIFSGYLIYLLPETKGRALPDTLEEGERFAKNQEIRSKPEKKVSS
;
A
#
# COMPACT_ATOMS: atom_id res chain seq x y z
N MET A 1 -17.54 -10.31 -45.47
CA MET A 1 -17.31 -10.00 -44.03
C MET A 1 -17.48 -11.21 -43.10
N ALA A 2 -18.43 -12.13 -43.32
CA ALA A 2 -18.54 -13.35 -42.50
C ALA A 2 -17.42 -14.39 -42.76
N SER A 3 -16.95 -14.53 -44.01
CA SER A 3 -15.87 -15.48 -44.36
C SER A 3 -14.47 -15.03 -43.89
N VAL A 4 -14.24 -13.72 -43.72
CA VAL A 4 -12.97 -13.20 -43.16
C VAL A 4 -12.90 -13.42 -41.65
N LYS A 5 -14.04 -13.33 -40.94
CA LYS A 5 -14.11 -13.63 -39.50
C LYS A 5 -13.96 -15.14 -39.19
N ALA A 6 -14.45 -16.02 -40.07
CA ALA A 6 -14.25 -17.45 -39.94
C ALA A 6 -12.77 -17.84 -40.13
N ASN A 7 -12.10 -17.28 -41.13
CA ASN A 7 -10.66 -17.50 -41.37
C ASN A 7 -9.78 -16.87 -40.28
N GLY A 8 -10.20 -15.75 -39.68
CA GLY A 8 -9.48 -15.11 -38.56
C GLY A 8 -9.45 -15.99 -37.30
N ALA A 9 -10.56 -16.64 -36.96
CA ALA A 9 -10.67 -17.51 -35.79
C ALA A 9 -9.96 -18.87 -35.97
N GLU A 10 -9.92 -19.42 -37.19
CA GLU A 10 -9.08 -20.60 -37.49
C GLU A 10 -7.58 -20.25 -37.47
N ALA A 11 -7.19 -19.06 -37.97
CA ALA A 11 -5.80 -18.59 -37.91
C ALA A 11 -5.33 -18.28 -36.48
N GLU A 12 -6.21 -17.76 -35.62
CA GLU A 12 -5.93 -17.47 -34.21
C GLU A 12 -5.59 -18.75 -33.41
N SER A 13 -6.12 -19.91 -33.82
CA SER A 13 -5.78 -21.21 -33.20
C SER A 13 -4.39 -21.77 -33.59
N VAL A 14 -3.77 -21.22 -34.64
CA VAL A 14 -2.50 -21.72 -35.21
C VAL A 14 -1.31 -20.85 -34.79
N VAL A 15 -1.54 -19.57 -34.47
CA VAL A 15 -0.46 -18.65 -34.06
C VAL A 15 -0.19 -18.82 -32.57
N LYS A 16 1.02 -19.30 -32.23
CA LYS A 16 1.45 -19.38 -30.83
C LYS A 16 1.57 -17.98 -30.23
N GLU A 17 1.09 -17.82 -29.01
CA GLU A 17 1.31 -16.64 -28.18
C GLU A 17 2.81 -16.37 -28.00
N TYR A 18 3.24 -15.11 -28.01
CA TYR A 18 4.66 -14.75 -27.86
C TYR A 18 5.24 -15.24 -26.54
N THR A 19 4.42 -15.31 -25.49
CA THR A 19 4.81 -15.85 -24.19
C THR A 19 5.18 -17.33 -24.26
N ASP A 20 4.50 -18.11 -25.11
CA ASP A 20 4.81 -19.53 -25.33
C ASP A 20 6.06 -19.71 -26.19
N ILE A 21 6.23 -18.85 -27.20
CA ILE A 21 7.43 -18.85 -28.07
C ILE A 21 8.71 -18.64 -27.25
N ILE A 22 8.70 -17.70 -26.30
CA ILE A 22 9.84 -17.45 -25.39
C ILE A 22 9.93 -18.47 -24.24
N GLY A 23 8.95 -19.37 -24.09
CA GLY A 23 8.96 -20.48 -23.14
C GLY A 23 8.18 -20.32 -21.84
N GLY A 24 7.41 -19.23 -21.68
CA GLY A 24 6.48 -18.96 -20.57
C GLY A 24 7.14 -18.63 -19.22
N HIS A 25 8.20 -19.35 -18.86
CA HIS A 25 9.02 -19.17 -17.68
C HIS A 25 10.48 -19.53 -18.01
N GLY A 26 11.42 -18.71 -17.57
CA GLY A 26 12.85 -18.93 -17.80
C GLY A 26 13.73 -17.90 -17.09
N ARG A 27 15.03 -17.95 -17.36
CA ARG A 27 16.04 -17.08 -16.74
C ARG A 27 15.75 -15.60 -17.00
N TYR A 28 15.23 -15.28 -18.17
CA TYR A 28 14.86 -13.93 -18.54
C TYR A 28 13.73 -13.38 -17.66
N GLN A 29 12.64 -14.11 -17.51
CA GLN A 29 11.51 -13.70 -16.66
C GLN A 29 11.88 -13.66 -15.18
N PHE A 30 12.70 -14.63 -14.72
CA PHE A 30 13.15 -14.67 -13.33
C PHE A 30 14.01 -13.46 -12.95
N ALA A 31 14.87 -12.97 -13.85
CA ALA A 31 15.65 -11.77 -13.59
C ALA A 31 14.78 -10.51 -13.40
N ILE A 32 13.74 -10.37 -14.23
CA ILE A 32 12.75 -9.27 -14.12
C ILE A 32 11.92 -9.42 -12.84
N PHE A 33 11.55 -10.64 -12.48
CA PHE A 33 10.91 -10.95 -11.21
C PHE A 33 11.76 -10.55 -10.01
N MET A 34 13.04 -10.90 -9.98
CA MET A 34 13.92 -10.50 -8.88
C MET A 34 14.02 -8.98 -8.77
N PHE A 35 14.16 -8.28 -9.89
CA PHE A 35 14.16 -6.81 -9.90
C PHE A 35 12.87 -6.23 -9.32
N THR A 36 11.71 -6.67 -9.80
CA THR A 36 10.40 -6.21 -9.30
C THR A 36 10.18 -6.56 -7.83
N PHE A 37 10.63 -7.74 -7.39
CA PHE A 37 10.60 -8.12 -5.98
C PHE A 37 11.37 -7.12 -5.10
N PHE A 38 12.55 -6.68 -5.53
CA PHE A 38 13.30 -5.63 -4.83
C PHE A 38 12.60 -4.26 -4.89
N CYS A 39 11.91 -3.91 -5.98
CA CYS A 39 11.08 -2.70 -6.03
C CYS A 39 9.98 -2.71 -4.95
N SER A 40 9.33 -3.85 -4.76
CA SER A 40 8.30 -4.05 -3.72
C SER A 40 8.86 -3.82 -2.32
N ALA A 41 10.00 -4.44 -2.02
CA ALA A 41 10.72 -4.28 -0.76
C ALA A 41 11.14 -2.82 -0.51
N ALA A 42 11.74 -2.18 -1.52
CA ALA A 42 12.24 -0.83 -1.43
C ALA A 42 11.12 0.20 -1.20
N HIS A 43 9.93 -0.01 -1.77
CA HIS A 43 8.76 0.83 -1.53
C HIS A 43 8.30 0.77 -0.07
N CYS A 44 8.21 -0.43 0.51
CA CYS A 44 7.78 -0.63 1.90
C CYS A 44 8.66 0.14 2.90
N LEU A 45 9.98 0.15 2.69
CA LEU A 45 10.93 0.85 3.56
C LEU A 45 10.64 2.35 3.67
N HIS A 46 10.10 2.96 2.60
CA HIS A 46 9.80 4.40 2.53
C HIS A 46 8.36 4.77 2.91
N ASP A 47 7.40 3.87 2.70
CA ASP A 47 5.99 4.12 2.98
C ASP A 47 5.72 4.27 4.49
N PHE A 48 6.38 3.44 5.30
CA PHE A 48 6.19 3.39 6.74
C PHE A 48 7.29 4.06 7.57
N THR A 49 8.29 4.67 6.93
CA THR A 49 9.44 5.31 7.60
C THR A 49 9.03 6.31 8.68
N MET A 50 7.91 7.02 8.46
CA MET A 50 7.40 8.02 9.40
C MET A 50 7.14 7.47 10.80
N THR A 51 6.84 6.18 10.91
CA THR A 51 6.65 5.50 12.20
C THR A 51 7.94 5.48 13.03
N PHE A 52 9.11 5.56 12.39
CA PHE A 52 10.41 5.61 13.06
C PHE A 52 11.04 7.01 13.05
N PHE A 53 10.67 7.91 12.13
CA PHE A 53 11.14 9.30 12.16
C PHE A 53 10.46 10.11 13.25
N ALA A 54 9.18 9.83 13.50
CA ALA A 54 8.40 10.41 14.57
C ALA A 54 7.86 9.32 15.49
N PRO A 55 8.73 8.68 16.30
CA PRO A 55 8.26 7.79 17.36
C PRO A 55 7.59 8.60 18.47
N ASN A 56 6.75 7.95 19.26
CA ASN A 56 6.23 8.55 20.49
C ASN A 56 7.37 8.64 21.50
N MET A 57 7.82 9.86 21.80
CA MET A 57 8.86 10.12 22.79
C MET A 57 8.26 10.85 24.00
N ASP A 58 8.67 10.44 25.20
CA ASP A 58 8.33 11.21 26.38
C ASP A 58 9.04 12.57 26.34
N HIS A 59 8.30 13.61 26.64
CA HIS A 59 8.76 14.99 26.54
C HIS A 59 8.12 15.85 27.61
N TRP A 60 8.82 16.90 28.00
CA TRP A 60 8.39 17.84 29.02
C TRP A 60 8.84 19.24 28.69
N CYS A 61 8.27 20.21 29.39
CA CYS A 61 8.59 21.61 29.20
C CYS A 61 10.05 21.88 29.59
N ALA A 62 10.80 22.53 28.70
CA ALA A 62 12.22 22.75 28.84
C ALA A 62 12.53 23.57 30.10
N ARG A 63 13.63 23.23 30.76
CA ARG A 63 14.10 23.99 31.93
C ARG A 63 14.63 25.36 31.47
N PRO A 64 14.17 26.46 32.10
CA PRO A 64 14.74 27.78 31.84
C PRO A 64 16.25 27.80 32.12
N PRO A 65 17.03 28.68 31.45
CA PRO A 65 18.47 28.79 31.66
C PRO A 65 18.87 28.96 33.13
N GLN A 66 18.08 29.69 33.93
CA GLN A 66 18.34 29.90 35.36
C GLN A 66 18.27 28.59 36.17
N VAL A 67 17.40 27.66 35.76
CA VAL A 67 17.21 26.35 36.40
C VAL A 67 18.34 25.39 36.01
N LEU A 68 18.83 25.49 34.77
CA LEU A 68 19.98 24.74 34.30
C LEU A 68 21.27 25.20 35.02
N GLU A 69 21.46 26.51 35.21
CA GLU A 69 22.58 27.07 35.97
C GLU A 69 22.56 26.64 37.45
N ALA A 70 21.37 26.48 38.04
CA ALA A 70 21.18 25.98 39.39
C ALA A 70 21.38 24.45 39.52
N ASN A 71 21.70 23.75 38.43
CA ASN A 71 21.94 22.30 38.37
C ASN A 71 20.79 21.46 38.95
N ILE A 72 19.55 21.87 38.68
CA ILE A 72 18.35 21.17 39.16
C ILE A 72 18.09 19.93 38.30
N SER A 73 17.85 18.79 38.97
CA SER A 73 17.57 17.51 38.31
C SER A 73 16.23 17.55 37.55
N VAL A 74 16.14 16.72 36.51
CA VAL A 74 14.92 16.60 35.69
C VAL A 74 13.73 16.11 36.54
N GLU A 75 13.95 15.19 37.47
CA GLU A 75 12.88 14.68 38.34
C GLU A 75 12.31 15.75 39.27
N LEU A 76 13.20 16.55 39.88
CA LEU A 76 12.77 17.65 40.76
C LEU A 76 12.03 18.74 39.95
N TRP A 77 12.50 19.01 38.73
CA TRP A 77 11.81 19.88 37.79
C TRP A 77 10.40 19.36 37.50
N LYS A 78 10.27 18.13 36.98
CA LYS A 78 8.96 17.52 36.65
C LYS A 78 7.99 17.58 37.83
N ASN A 79 8.46 17.26 39.04
CA ASN A 79 7.60 17.19 40.22
C ASN A 79 7.05 18.56 40.68
N ILE A 80 7.80 19.65 40.46
CA ILE A 80 7.43 20.99 40.94
C ILE A 80 6.74 21.80 39.83
N SER A 81 7.27 21.74 38.61
CA SER A 81 6.86 22.61 37.51
C SER A 81 5.75 22.04 36.64
N ILE A 82 5.53 20.72 36.64
CA ILE A 82 4.61 20.08 35.70
C ILE A 82 3.37 19.55 36.42
N PRO A 83 2.15 19.93 35.99
CA PRO A 83 0.92 19.38 36.54
C PRO A 83 0.77 17.89 36.21
N LEU A 84 0.22 17.14 37.16
CA LEU A 84 -0.25 15.78 36.92
C LEU A 84 -1.64 15.83 36.27
N VAL A 85 -1.74 15.27 35.08
CA VAL A 85 -2.96 15.16 34.30
C VAL A 85 -3.34 13.68 34.22
N LYS A 86 -4.64 13.38 34.17
CA LYS A 86 -5.08 12.01 33.91
C LYS A 86 -4.83 11.69 32.44
N ASP A 87 -4.02 10.68 32.20
CA ASP A 87 -3.81 10.08 30.88
C ASP A 87 -5.08 9.37 30.39
N ARG A 88 -5.11 9.00 29.10
CA ARG A 88 -6.16 8.26 28.38
C ARG A 88 -6.64 7.01 29.11
N THR A 89 -5.78 6.43 29.94
CA THR A 89 -6.00 5.21 30.72
C THR A 89 -6.55 5.46 32.14
N GLY A 90 -6.69 6.72 32.54
CA GLY A 90 -7.11 7.14 33.88
C GLY A 90 -5.98 7.19 34.92
N HIS A 91 -4.76 6.80 34.53
CA HIS A 91 -3.54 6.96 35.33
C HIS A 91 -3.09 8.42 35.36
N TYR A 92 -2.44 8.84 36.43
CA TYR A 92 -1.91 10.20 36.53
C TYR A 92 -0.49 10.24 35.95
N GLU A 93 -0.30 11.04 34.91
CA GLU A 93 0.99 11.26 34.27
C GLU A 93 1.30 12.76 34.23
N TYR A 94 2.58 13.11 34.09
CA TYR A 94 3.00 14.49 33.95
C TYR A 94 2.49 15.07 32.61
N SER A 95 1.92 16.27 32.63
CA SER A 95 1.51 16.95 31.40
C SER A 95 2.72 17.22 30.50
N GLN A 96 2.62 16.83 29.23
CA GLN A 96 3.71 17.02 28.27
C GLN A 96 3.69 18.41 27.61
N CYS A 97 2.59 19.15 27.73
CA CYS A 97 2.34 20.40 26.98
C CYS A 97 2.14 21.65 27.85
N THR A 98 2.01 21.48 29.15
CA THR A 98 1.69 22.58 30.07
C THR A 98 2.53 22.53 31.32
N MET A 99 2.84 23.69 31.89
CA MET A 99 3.60 23.83 33.13
C MET A 99 3.00 24.91 34.04
N TYR A 100 3.34 24.87 35.32
CA TYR A 100 3.09 25.96 36.26
C TYR A 100 4.10 27.08 36.05
N ASN A 101 3.71 28.31 36.40
CA ASN A 101 4.66 29.40 36.47
C ASN A 101 5.62 29.17 37.65
N THR A 102 6.91 28.99 37.35
CA THR A 102 7.94 28.70 38.35
C THR A 102 8.82 29.91 38.60
N SER A 103 9.16 30.16 39.86
CA SER A 103 10.16 31.15 40.25
C SER A 103 11.30 30.48 41.02
N LEU A 104 12.54 30.92 40.74
CA LEU A 104 13.73 30.45 41.44
C LEU A 104 14.07 31.45 42.54
N GLN A 105 14.02 31.03 43.80
CA GLN A 105 14.39 31.87 44.96
C GLN A 105 15.43 31.15 45.81
N ASN A 106 16.57 31.80 46.08
CA ASN A 106 17.67 31.24 46.89
C ASN A 106 18.13 29.83 46.46
N GLY A 107 18.19 29.56 45.16
CA GLY A 107 18.59 28.27 44.60
C GLY A 107 17.56 27.14 44.77
N SER A 108 16.40 27.42 45.33
CA SER A 108 15.27 26.48 45.44
C SER A 108 14.18 26.86 44.43
N LEU A 109 13.59 25.84 43.81
CA LEU A 109 12.54 25.99 42.82
C LEU A 109 11.18 26.00 43.52
N TYR A 110 10.37 27.02 43.23
CA TYR A 110 9.01 27.13 43.74
C TYR A 110 8.04 27.25 42.57
N SER A 111 6.97 26.45 42.61
CA SER A 111 5.79 26.66 41.77
C SER A 111 4.70 27.31 42.61
N ASP A 112 4.01 28.30 42.04
CA ASP A 112 2.77 28.77 42.62
C ASP A 112 1.71 27.70 42.38
N ALA A 113 1.42 26.88 43.40
CA ALA A 113 0.44 25.80 43.32
C ALA A 113 -1.01 26.29 43.08
N GLY A 114 -1.23 27.61 43.10
CA GLY A 114 -2.49 28.27 42.71
C GLY A 114 -2.40 29.13 41.45
N ALA A 115 -1.26 29.16 40.74
CA ALA A 115 -1.10 29.93 39.50
C ALA A 115 -1.76 29.24 38.30
N GLU A 116 -2.15 30.07 37.32
CA GLU A 116 -2.65 29.60 36.04
C GLU A 116 -1.62 28.71 35.35
N VAL A 117 -2.11 27.62 34.76
CA VAL A 117 -1.32 26.69 33.95
C VAL A 117 -0.98 27.38 32.62
N ILE A 118 0.32 27.46 32.31
CA ILE A 118 0.83 28.09 31.08
C ILE A 118 1.22 27.03 30.05
N LYS A 119 1.10 27.37 28.77
CA LYS A 119 1.59 26.55 27.65
C LYS A 119 3.12 26.60 27.57
N CYS A 120 3.71 25.48 27.20
CA CYS A 120 5.16 25.37 27.07
C CYS A 120 5.65 26.00 25.77
N THR A 121 6.80 26.68 25.84
CA THR A 121 7.42 27.38 24.71
C THR A 121 8.59 26.61 24.10
N ALA A 122 9.20 25.71 24.88
CA ALA A 122 10.29 24.85 24.48
C ALA A 122 10.18 23.51 25.21
N TRP A 123 10.78 22.46 24.66
CA TRP A 123 10.68 21.09 25.17
C TRP A 123 12.04 20.44 25.36
N GLU A 124 12.12 19.57 26.36
CA GLU A 124 13.19 18.59 26.57
C GLU A 124 12.61 17.19 26.33
N TYR A 125 13.37 16.34 25.65
CA TYR A 125 12.96 15.00 25.24
C TYR A 125 13.79 13.93 25.93
N ASP A 126 13.18 12.78 26.23
CA ASP A 126 13.94 11.62 26.68
C ASP A 126 14.73 10.99 25.51
N ARG A 127 16.06 11.06 25.60
CA ARG A 127 17.00 10.50 24.61
C ARG A 127 17.55 9.12 25.01
N SER A 128 16.92 8.44 25.97
CA SER A 128 17.37 7.13 26.45
C SER A 128 17.32 6.03 25.36
N VAL A 129 16.30 6.08 24.51
CA VAL A 129 16.06 5.10 23.42
C VAL A 129 16.38 5.68 22.05
N TYR A 130 16.00 6.94 21.81
CA TYR A 130 16.17 7.61 20.52
C TYR A 130 17.18 8.75 20.66
N ASN A 131 18.16 8.82 19.76
CA ASN A 131 19.17 9.88 19.79
C ASN A 131 18.62 11.20 19.24
N ASN A 132 18.54 11.34 17.91
CA ASN A 132 17.93 12.48 17.23
C ASN A 132 16.77 12.01 16.36
N THR A 133 15.58 12.57 16.60
CA THR A 133 14.37 12.27 15.83
C THR A 133 13.82 13.54 15.19
N MET A 134 12.96 13.36 14.19
CA MET A 134 12.28 14.46 13.52
C MET A 134 11.41 15.28 14.50
N VAL A 135 10.87 14.62 15.52
CA VAL A 135 10.01 15.24 16.54
C VAL A 135 10.80 16.22 17.40
N ASP A 136 11.97 15.81 17.87
CA ASP A 136 12.85 16.66 18.67
C ASP A 136 13.49 17.79 17.86
N GLU A 137 13.95 17.51 16.63
CA GLU A 137 14.62 18.52 15.81
C GLU A 137 13.72 19.71 15.44
N TRP A 138 12.43 19.45 15.19
CA TRP A 138 11.46 20.48 14.77
C TRP A 138 10.36 20.76 15.79
N ASN A 139 10.47 20.25 17.01
CA ASN A 139 9.49 20.39 18.09
C ASN A 139 8.05 20.06 17.68
N LEU A 140 7.85 18.92 17.02
CA LEU A 140 6.54 18.49 16.49
C LEU A 140 5.65 17.85 17.57
N VAL A 141 5.43 18.58 18.66
CA VAL A 141 4.63 18.13 19.80
C VAL A 141 3.48 19.11 20.07
N CYS A 142 2.51 18.68 20.88
CA CYS A 142 1.40 19.53 21.32
C CYS A 142 0.62 20.17 20.15
N ASP A 143 0.67 21.50 20.01
CA ASP A 143 -0.06 22.24 18.97
C ASP A 143 0.42 21.88 17.54
N ASP A 144 1.64 21.34 17.38
CA ASP A 144 2.24 20.99 16.10
C ASP A 144 2.26 19.48 15.79
N ASP A 145 1.74 18.62 16.68
CA ASP A 145 1.73 17.16 16.50
C ASP A 145 0.99 16.71 15.22
N TRP A 146 -0.08 17.42 14.85
CA TRP A 146 -0.87 17.11 13.66
C TRP A 146 -0.04 17.16 12.36
N LEU A 147 1.10 17.86 12.34
CA LEU A 147 2.02 17.91 11.21
C LEU A 147 2.64 16.54 10.92
N ILE A 148 2.82 15.68 11.92
CA ILE A 148 3.31 14.30 11.73
C ILE A 148 2.29 13.50 10.91
N SER A 149 1.01 13.57 11.29
CA SER A 149 -0.09 12.91 10.58
C SER A 149 -0.28 13.50 9.18
N MET A 150 -0.19 14.83 9.05
CA MET A 150 -0.26 15.50 7.75
C MET A 150 0.86 15.03 6.81
N SER A 151 2.08 14.82 7.33
CA SER A 151 3.21 14.30 6.54
C SER A 151 2.94 12.91 5.97
N LYS A 152 2.35 12.00 6.77
CA LYS A 152 1.89 10.67 6.32
C LYS A 152 0.79 10.81 5.25
N THR A 153 -0.18 11.70 5.46
CA THR A 153 -1.27 11.94 4.51
C THR A 153 -0.77 12.50 3.18
N ILE A 154 0.17 13.47 3.18
CA ILE A 154 0.77 14.03 1.96
C ILE A 154 1.45 12.93 1.13
N TYR A 155 2.14 11.98 1.78
CA TYR A 155 2.71 10.81 1.09
C TYR A 155 1.61 9.98 0.40
N MET A 156 0.47 9.76 1.05
CA MET A 156 -0.68 9.06 0.46
C MET A 156 -1.37 9.85 -0.65
N VAL A 157 -1.35 11.19 -0.60
CA VAL A 157 -1.84 12.05 -1.70
C VAL A 157 -0.99 11.82 -2.94
N ALA A 158 0.34 11.78 -2.78
CA ALA A 158 1.24 11.44 -3.88
C ALA A 158 0.94 10.05 -4.44
N PHE A 159 0.71 9.03 -3.61
CA PHE A 159 0.30 7.70 -4.08
C PHE A 159 -0.93 7.80 -5.00
N LEU A 160 -1.99 8.49 -4.54
CA LEU A 160 -3.21 8.66 -5.33
C LEU A 160 -2.93 9.25 -6.72
N PHE A 161 -2.16 10.34 -6.78
CA PHE A 161 -1.80 10.98 -8.06
C PHE A 161 -0.91 10.10 -8.92
N SER A 162 0.10 9.46 -8.33
CA SER A 162 0.99 8.55 -9.04
C SER A 162 0.22 7.42 -9.72
N SER A 163 -0.67 6.74 -9.01
CA SER A 163 -1.38 5.58 -9.58
C SER A 163 -2.22 5.96 -10.81
N SER A 164 -2.76 7.17 -10.84
CA SER A 164 -3.54 7.69 -11.96
C SER A 164 -2.68 8.17 -13.13
N ILE A 165 -1.59 8.90 -12.84
CA ILE A 165 -0.71 9.52 -13.84
C ILE A 165 0.22 8.47 -14.46
N SER A 166 0.79 7.61 -13.62
CA SER A 166 1.82 6.65 -14.03
C SER A 166 1.29 5.63 -15.03
N GLY A 167 0.07 5.11 -14.84
CA GLY A 167 -0.55 4.21 -15.81
C GLY A 167 -0.66 4.83 -17.22
N GLN A 168 -1.18 6.06 -17.29
CA GLN A 168 -1.32 6.78 -18.58
C GLN A 168 0.05 7.09 -19.21
N LEU A 169 1.03 7.50 -18.41
CA LEU A 169 2.40 7.71 -18.89
C LEU A 169 3.03 6.42 -19.39
N SER A 170 2.81 5.30 -18.70
CA SER A 170 3.36 3.98 -19.01
C SER A 170 2.78 3.43 -20.33
N ASP A 171 1.50 3.71 -20.60
CA ASP A 171 0.86 3.41 -21.87
C ASP A 171 1.31 4.31 -23.02
N ARG A 172 1.54 5.59 -22.74
CA ARG A 172 1.95 6.55 -23.77
C ARG A 172 3.43 6.43 -24.15
N PHE A 173 4.31 6.42 -23.17
CA PHE A 173 5.77 6.54 -23.35
C PHE A 173 6.51 5.20 -23.26
N GLY A 174 5.87 4.14 -22.77
CA GLY A 174 6.46 2.83 -22.57
C GLY A 174 6.78 2.57 -21.10
N ARG A 175 6.67 1.30 -20.69
CA ARG A 175 6.78 0.87 -19.29
C ARG A 175 8.19 1.08 -18.77
N ARG A 176 9.19 0.74 -19.58
CA ARG A 176 10.62 0.85 -19.21
C ARG A 176 11.02 2.29 -18.94
N ARG A 177 10.63 3.21 -19.83
CA ARG A 177 11.01 4.63 -19.73
C ARG A 177 10.42 5.28 -18.50
N VAL A 178 9.16 4.96 -18.19
CA VAL A 178 8.48 5.47 -16.99
C VAL A 178 9.15 4.93 -15.73
N MET A 179 9.43 3.62 -15.65
CA MET A 179 10.15 3.07 -14.48
C MET A 179 11.52 3.71 -14.26
N ILE A 180 12.30 3.93 -15.31
CA ILE A 180 13.60 4.63 -15.23
C ILE A 180 13.39 6.03 -14.66
N GLY A 181 12.41 6.77 -15.18
CA GLY A 181 12.04 8.09 -14.66
C GLY A 181 11.68 8.06 -13.18
N CYS A 182 10.89 7.08 -12.74
CA CYS A 182 10.49 6.90 -11.34
C CYS A 182 11.66 6.59 -10.41
N VAL A 183 12.63 5.78 -10.84
CA VAL A 183 13.85 5.50 -10.04
C VAL A 183 14.70 6.75 -9.91
N CYS A 184 14.90 7.51 -11.00
CA CYS A 184 15.65 8.76 -10.97
C CYS A 184 14.97 9.83 -10.09
N ASP A 185 13.66 9.99 -10.22
CA ASP A 185 12.82 10.87 -9.41
C ASP A 185 12.95 10.52 -7.92
N PHE A 186 12.76 9.24 -7.59
CA PHE A 186 12.91 8.76 -6.22
C PHE A 186 14.30 9.08 -5.63
N LEU A 187 15.38 8.74 -6.34
CA LEU A 187 16.73 8.95 -5.84
C LEU A 187 17.06 10.43 -5.64
N LEU A 188 16.61 11.28 -6.57
CA LEU A 188 16.77 12.73 -6.46
C LEU A 188 16.06 13.27 -5.23
N PHE A 189 14.76 12.98 -5.08
CA PHE A 189 13.97 13.54 -3.98
C PHE A 189 14.26 12.87 -2.63
N SER A 190 14.75 11.62 -2.61
CA SER A 190 15.26 11.00 -1.39
C SER A 190 16.53 11.67 -0.89
N PHE A 191 17.44 12.03 -1.80
CA PHE A 191 18.60 12.83 -1.44
C PHE A 191 18.21 14.23 -0.97
N LEU A 192 17.28 14.91 -1.65
CA LEU A 192 16.79 16.22 -1.21
C LEU A 192 16.11 16.18 0.16
N THR A 193 15.44 15.06 0.51
CA THR A 193 14.84 14.87 1.84
C THR A 193 15.88 14.85 2.95
N LEU A 194 17.11 14.36 2.70
CA LEU A 194 18.21 14.43 3.68
C LEU A 194 18.72 15.86 3.92
N LEU A 195 18.38 16.79 3.03
CA LEU A 195 18.77 18.20 3.12
C LEU A 195 17.64 19.08 3.66
N SER A 196 16.53 18.50 4.12
CA SER A 196 15.39 19.27 4.63
C SER A 196 15.75 19.97 5.94
N CYS A 197 15.58 21.29 5.99
CA CYS A 197 15.83 22.08 7.20
C CYS A 197 14.55 22.35 8.02
N ASN A 198 13.38 22.00 7.48
CA ASN A 198 12.10 22.15 8.16
C ASN A 198 11.09 21.10 7.66
N ILE A 199 10.02 20.92 8.44
CA ILE A 199 8.99 19.92 8.17
C ILE A 199 8.28 20.14 6.82
N LEU A 200 8.05 21.39 6.38
CA LEU A 200 7.37 21.67 5.12
C LEU A 200 8.20 21.24 3.90
N MET A 201 9.51 21.51 3.94
CA MET A 201 10.48 21.08 2.93
C MET A 201 10.55 19.55 2.88
N LEU A 202 10.57 18.89 4.05
CA LEU A 202 10.52 17.43 4.13
C LEU A 202 9.22 16.88 3.53
N MET A 203 8.05 17.45 3.87
CA MET A 203 6.76 17.04 3.30
C MET A 203 6.74 17.19 1.77
N LEU A 204 7.25 18.30 1.25
CA LEU A 204 7.30 18.56 -0.20
C LEU A 204 8.20 17.55 -0.92
N PHE A 205 9.40 17.29 -0.41
CA PHE A 205 10.30 16.32 -1.04
C PHE A 205 9.80 14.89 -0.91
N ARG A 206 9.18 14.53 0.23
CA ARG A 206 8.54 13.23 0.40
C ARG A 206 7.34 13.05 -0.53
N PHE A 207 6.59 14.10 -0.84
CA PHE A 207 5.52 14.05 -1.83
C PHE A 207 6.07 13.61 -3.20
N PHE A 208 7.12 14.27 -3.70
CA PHE A 208 7.71 13.90 -4.99
C PHE A 208 8.38 12.52 -4.94
N MET A 209 9.12 12.21 -3.87
CA MET A 209 9.69 10.88 -3.65
C MET A 209 8.63 9.77 -3.71
N ALA A 210 7.46 10.01 -3.09
CA ALA A 210 6.34 9.08 -3.09
C ALA A 210 5.76 8.89 -4.50
N LEU A 211 5.73 9.92 -5.36
CA LEU A 211 5.30 9.79 -6.75
C LEU A 211 6.16 8.77 -7.50
N GLY A 212 7.48 8.85 -7.39
CA GLY A 212 8.40 7.88 -7.97
C GLY A 212 8.22 6.48 -7.36
N ALA A 213 8.21 6.36 -6.03
CA ALA A 213 8.15 5.07 -5.35
C ALA A 213 6.89 4.27 -5.66
N THR A 214 5.73 4.91 -5.54
CA THR A 214 4.42 4.27 -5.73
C THR A 214 4.14 3.95 -7.20
N SER A 215 4.67 4.76 -8.13
CA SER A 215 4.64 4.47 -9.57
C SER A 215 5.41 3.20 -9.89
N LEU A 216 6.60 3.04 -9.30
CA LEU A 216 7.42 1.85 -9.49
C LEU A 216 6.71 0.60 -8.97
N TYR A 217 6.10 0.72 -7.78
CA TYR A 217 5.35 -0.36 -7.16
C TYR A 217 4.13 -0.81 -7.97
N THR A 218 3.40 0.12 -8.58
CA THR A 218 2.19 -0.18 -9.36
C THR A 218 2.50 -0.71 -10.77
N ASN A 219 3.58 -0.25 -11.42
CA ASN A 219 3.97 -0.74 -12.76
C ASN A 219 4.65 -2.11 -12.74
N ALA A 220 5.36 -2.45 -11.65
CA ALA A 220 6.09 -3.71 -11.54
C ALA A 220 5.25 -4.97 -11.82
N PRO A 221 4.07 -5.19 -11.20
CA PRO A 221 3.24 -6.35 -11.47
C PRO A 221 2.64 -6.36 -12.89
N VAL A 222 2.45 -5.18 -13.51
CA VAL A 222 1.96 -5.07 -14.89
C VAL A 222 3.00 -5.61 -15.87
N ILE A 223 4.26 -5.26 -15.69
CA ILE A 223 5.37 -5.77 -16.54
C ILE A 223 5.51 -7.28 -16.38
N LEU A 224 5.40 -7.79 -15.16
CA LEU A 224 5.38 -9.24 -14.93
C LEU A 224 4.24 -9.90 -15.69
N ALA A 225 3.04 -9.34 -15.62
CA ALA A 225 1.86 -9.87 -16.30
C ALA A 225 2.02 -9.87 -17.83
N GLU A 226 2.65 -8.85 -18.41
CA GLU A 226 2.88 -8.72 -19.85
C GLU A 226 4.02 -9.59 -20.40
N ILE A 227 4.87 -10.16 -19.55
CA ILE A 227 6.01 -10.98 -19.97
C ILE A 227 5.78 -12.47 -19.68
N LEU A 228 5.01 -12.79 -18.65
CA LEU A 228 4.73 -14.15 -18.22
C LEU A 228 3.54 -14.75 -18.97
N SER A 229 3.66 -16.04 -19.30
CA SER A 229 2.52 -16.85 -19.78
C SER A 229 1.46 -16.98 -18.69
N GLU A 230 0.21 -17.17 -19.10
CA GLU A 230 -0.96 -17.29 -18.22
C GLU A 230 -0.77 -18.27 -17.05
N LYS A 231 -0.15 -19.43 -17.31
CA LYS A 231 0.10 -20.48 -16.30
C LYS A 231 0.94 -20.02 -15.10
N TYR A 232 1.93 -19.15 -15.32
CA TYR A 232 2.87 -18.71 -14.28
C TYR A 232 2.58 -17.30 -13.77
N ARG A 233 1.76 -16.53 -14.48
CA ARG A 233 1.43 -15.15 -14.17
C ARG A 233 0.95 -14.97 -12.73
N PHE A 234 -0.01 -15.81 -12.30
CA PHE A 234 -0.56 -15.72 -10.94
C PHE A 234 0.53 -15.89 -9.87
N ILE A 235 1.36 -16.93 -9.96
CA ILE A 235 2.39 -17.24 -8.95
C ILE A 235 3.37 -16.07 -8.82
N TYR A 236 3.86 -15.54 -9.92
CA TYR A 236 4.86 -14.46 -9.93
C TYR A 236 4.28 -13.12 -9.46
N CYS A 237 3.15 -12.70 -10.02
CA CYS A 237 2.48 -11.46 -9.63
C CYS A 237 2.03 -11.51 -8.17
N TYR A 238 1.66 -12.68 -7.66
CA TYR A 238 1.34 -12.86 -6.24
C TYR A 238 2.59 -12.84 -5.35
N THR A 239 3.64 -13.58 -5.73
CA THR A 239 4.88 -13.67 -4.93
C THR A 239 5.61 -12.32 -4.83
N TYR A 240 5.43 -11.43 -5.80
CA TYR A 240 5.89 -10.04 -5.76
C TYR A 240 5.51 -9.32 -4.44
N LYS A 241 4.34 -9.62 -3.86
CA LYS A 241 3.90 -9.02 -2.59
C LYS A 241 4.85 -9.35 -1.43
N TYR A 242 5.47 -10.52 -1.40
CA TYR A 242 6.34 -10.90 -0.30
C TYR A 242 7.62 -10.06 -0.20
N GLY A 243 8.00 -9.34 -1.27
CA GLY A 243 9.06 -8.33 -1.19
C GLY A 243 8.72 -7.24 -0.17
N TRP A 244 7.48 -6.74 -0.21
CA TRP A 244 6.93 -5.81 0.78
C TRP A 244 6.96 -6.40 2.20
N THR A 245 6.42 -7.61 2.38
CA THR A 245 6.34 -8.26 3.70
C THR A 245 7.71 -8.46 4.35
N ILE A 246 8.72 -8.91 3.58
CA ILE A 246 10.08 -9.08 4.10
C ILE A 246 10.69 -7.75 4.52
N ALA A 247 10.50 -6.70 3.71
CA ALA A 247 10.97 -5.36 4.06
C ALA A 247 10.26 -4.81 5.30
N TYR A 248 8.95 -5.03 5.44
CA TYR A 248 8.18 -4.67 6.62
C TYR A 248 8.79 -5.30 7.88
N MET A 249 9.06 -6.60 7.86
CA MET A 249 9.68 -7.32 8.98
C MET A 249 11.12 -6.86 9.27
N LEU A 250 11.89 -6.47 8.25
CA LEU A 250 13.28 -6.05 8.40
C LEU A 250 13.40 -4.61 8.94
N MET A 251 12.45 -3.74 8.61
CA MET A 251 12.46 -2.33 8.96
C MET A 251 12.65 -2.03 10.46
N PRO A 252 11.93 -2.67 11.41
CA PRO A 252 12.14 -2.41 12.84
C PRO A 252 13.51 -2.86 13.33
N TYR A 253 14.11 -3.89 12.73
CA TYR A 253 15.46 -4.32 13.05
C TYR A 253 16.50 -3.27 12.65
N ILE A 254 16.37 -2.68 11.45
CA ILE A 254 17.24 -1.58 11.00
C ILE A 254 17.05 -0.35 11.89
N ALA A 255 15.79 0.01 12.20
CA ALA A 255 15.47 1.17 13.05
C ALA A 255 15.89 0.99 14.52
N TRP A 256 16.11 -0.25 14.97
CA TRP A 256 16.68 -0.54 16.28
C TRP A 256 18.20 -0.34 16.30
N LEU A 257 18.88 -0.65 15.20
CA LEU A 257 20.33 -0.44 15.06
C LEU A 257 20.70 1.02 14.76
N VAL A 258 19.83 1.73 14.05
CA VAL A 258 20.02 3.12 13.63
C VAL A 258 18.87 3.96 14.16
N THR A 259 19.11 4.64 15.29
CA THR A 259 18.09 5.41 16.01
C THR A 259 18.01 6.87 15.56
N ASP A 260 19.02 7.38 14.88
CA ASP A 260 19.03 8.72 14.28
C ASP A 260 18.25 8.76 12.96
N TRP A 261 17.25 9.65 12.86
CA TRP A 261 16.34 9.70 11.70
C TRP A 261 17.07 9.96 10.36
N TRP A 262 18.11 10.81 10.37
CA TRP A 262 18.88 11.15 9.17
C TRP A 262 19.63 9.93 8.61
N TRP A 263 20.32 9.20 9.49
CA TRP A 263 21.03 7.97 9.11
C TRP A 263 20.06 6.86 8.71
N LEU A 264 18.88 6.80 9.34
CA LEU A 264 17.84 5.85 8.99
C LEU A 264 17.25 6.13 7.60
N GLN A 265 16.99 7.39 7.24
CA GLN A 265 16.60 7.78 5.87
C GLN A 265 17.65 7.32 4.85
N LEU A 266 18.93 7.52 5.16
CA LEU A 266 20.02 7.09 4.28
C LEU A 266 20.06 5.56 4.16
N ALA A 267 19.94 4.84 5.28
CA ALA A 267 19.93 3.37 5.31
C ALA A 267 18.79 2.77 4.45
N PHE A 268 17.60 3.38 4.45
CA PHE A 268 16.49 2.95 3.58
C PHE A 268 16.65 3.36 2.12
N THR A 269 17.34 4.48 1.86
CA THR A 269 17.59 4.96 0.50
C THR A 269 18.68 4.16 -0.22
N VAL A 270 19.71 3.69 0.48
CA VAL A 270 20.83 2.95 -0.14
C VAL A 270 20.39 1.72 -0.96
N PRO A 271 19.47 0.86 -0.49
CA PRO A 271 18.92 -0.24 -1.29
C PRO A 271 18.35 0.21 -2.66
N TRP A 272 17.82 1.43 -2.78
CA TRP A 272 17.30 1.94 -4.05
C TRP A 272 18.39 2.17 -5.10
N LEU A 273 19.64 2.39 -4.71
CA LEU A 273 20.75 2.48 -5.67
C LEU A 273 20.91 1.17 -6.46
N SER A 274 20.59 0.03 -5.85
CA SER A 274 20.58 -1.25 -6.56
C SER A 274 19.53 -1.29 -7.68
N LEU A 275 18.43 -0.53 -7.56
CA LEU A 275 17.38 -0.44 -8.56
C LEU A 275 17.79 0.36 -9.81
N LEU A 276 18.94 1.04 -9.79
CA LEU A 276 19.56 1.57 -11.03
C LEU A 276 19.87 0.45 -12.03
N CYS A 277 19.93 -0.81 -11.61
CA CYS A 277 20.04 -1.91 -12.56
C CYS A 277 18.87 -2.03 -13.54
N VAL A 278 17.76 -1.30 -13.33
CA VAL A 278 16.63 -1.14 -14.25
C VAL A 278 17.06 -0.83 -15.69
N PHE A 279 18.14 -0.05 -15.88
CA PHE A 279 18.66 0.30 -17.20
C PHE A 279 19.04 -0.93 -18.04
N TRP A 280 19.51 -2.00 -17.39
CA TRP A 280 20.01 -3.22 -18.03
C TRP A 280 19.07 -4.42 -17.88
N VAL A 281 18.31 -4.49 -16.79
CA VAL A 281 17.48 -5.66 -16.45
C VAL A 281 16.10 -5.58 -17.07
N VAL A 282 15.47 -4.40 -17.09
CA VAL A 282 14.10 -4.23 -17.54
C VAL A 282 14.08 -3.73 -18.99
N PRO A 283 13.65 -4.56 -19.95
CA PRO A 283 13.40 -4.13 -21.30
C PRO A 283 12.00 -3.53 -21.43
N GLU A 284 11.68 -3.00 -22.62
CA GLU A 284 10.32 -2.60 -22.92
C GLU A 284 9.43 -3.85 -23.08
N THR A 285 8.13 -3.70 -22.82
CA THR A 285 7.20 -4.85 -22.82
C THR A 285 6.79 -5.26 -24.24
N PRO A 286 6.68 -6.58 -24.52
CA PRO A 286 6.27 -7.06 -25.84
C PRO A 286 4.90 -6.51 -26.26
N ARG A 287 3.96 -6.44 -25.31
CA ARG A 287 2.60 -5.93 -25.55
C ARG A 287 2.60 -4.47 -25.99
N TRP A 288 3.36 -3.60 -25.30
CA TRP A 288 3.45 -2.19 -25.69
C TRP A 288 4.10 -2.01 -27.06
N LEU A 289 5.17 -2.74 -27.35
CA LEU A 289 5.83 -2.70 -28.66
C LEU A 289 4.90 -3.14 -29.78
N LEU A 290 4.06 -4.14 -29.51
CA LEU A 290 3.03 -4.61 -30.45
C LEU A 290 1.98 -3.52 -30.71
N THR A 291 1.41 -2.92 -29.66
CA THR A 291 0.39 -1.86 -29.78
C THR A 291 0.93 -0.59 -30.44
N LYS A 292 2.24 -0.31 -30.32
CA LYS A 292 2.91 0.81 -31.00
C LYS A 292 3.45 0.45 -32.38
N GLU A 293 3.15 -0.75 -32.89
CA GLU A 293 3.57 -1.25 -34.21
C GLU A 293 5.11 -1.23 -34.40
N LYS A 294 5.86 -1.36 -33.30
CA LYS A 294 7.33 -1.37 -33.29
C LYS A 294 7.86 -2.77 -33.52
N PHE A 295 7.52 -3.37 -34.65
CA PHE A 295 7.79 -4.78 -34.94
C PHE A 295 9.28 -5.16 -34.93
N LYS A 296 10.18 -4.27 -35.36
CA LYS A 296 11.63 -4.52 -35.32
C LYS A 296 12.16 -4.64 -33.89
N GLU A 297 11.80 -3.68 -33.04
CA GLU A 297 12.17 -3.70 -31.61
C GLU A 297 11.57 -4.93 -30.91
N LEU A 298 10.34 -5.32 -31.29
CA LEU A 298 9.67 -6.51 -30.77
C LEU A 298 10.40 -7.80 -31.17
N GLU A 299 10.81 -7.94 -32.43
CA GLU A 299 11.56 -9.11 -32.91
C GLU A 299 12.88 -9.27 -32.15
N GLU A 300 13.66 -8.20 -32.02
CA GLU A 300 14.93 -8.20 -31.28
C GLU A 300 14.74 -8.58 -29.81
N LEU A 301 13.70 -8.07 -29.17
CA LEU A 301 13.35 -8.38 -27.79
C LEU A 301 13.00 -9.87 -27.62
N LEU A 302 12.11 -10.39 -28.45
CA LEU A 302 11.65 -11.78 -28.36
C LEU A 302 12.78 -12.77 -28.66
N LEU A 303 13.64 -12.48 -29.64
CA LEU A 303 14.84 -13.28 -29.92
C LEU A 303 15.82 -13.26 -28.75
N THR A 304 16.03 -12.10 -28.11
CA THR A 304 16.88 -11.98 -26.92
C THR A 304 16.31 -12.78 -25.75
N ALA A 305 15.00 -12.72 -25.53
CA ALA A 305 14.32 -13.48 -24.49
C ALA A 305 14.40 -15.00 -24.75
N ALA A 306 14.09 -15.44 -25.98
CA ALA A 306 14.20 -16.83 -26.40
C ALA A 306 15.62 -17.38 -26.22
N LYS A 307 16.64 -16.61 -26.61
CA LYS A 307 18.06 -16.96 -26.42
C LYS A 307 18.43 -17.12 -24.96
N ARG A 308 18.03 -16.18 -24.09
CA ARG A 308 18.29 -16.24 -22.64
C ARG A 308 17.57 -17.40 -21.96
N ASN A 309 16.43 -17.81 -22.50
CA ASN A 309 15.67 -18.96 -22.02
C ASN A 309 16.14 -20.30 -22.62
N GLY A 310 17.15 -20.30 -23.48
CA GLY A 310 17.71 -21.52 -24.08
C GLY A 310 16.78 -22.22 -25.07
N LYS A 311 15.92 -21.47 -25.76
CA LYS A 311 15.06 -22.01 -26.83
C LYS A 311 15.86 -22.20 -28.13
N ASP A 312 15.39 -23.11 -28.98
CA ASP A 312 15.95 -23.27 -30.33
C ASP A 312 15.71 -22.00 -31.15
N MET A 313 16.80 -21.34 -31.55
CA MET A 313 16.76 -20.06 -32.24
C MET A 313 16.20 -20.17 -33.65
N ASN A 314 16.35 -21.31 -34.33
CA ASN A 314 15.81 -21.48 -35.68
C ASN A 314 14.28 -21.55 -35.65
N GLN A 315 13.75 -22.33 -34.73
CA GLN A 315 12.31 -22.44 -34.50
C GLN A 315 11.74 -21.13 -33.95
N ALA A 316 12.39 -20.52 -32.95
CA ALA A 316 11.95 -19.26 -32.37
C ALA A 316 11.88 -18.14 -33.42
N LYS A 317 12.86 -18.03 -34.32
CA LYS A 317 12.85 -17.01 -35.38
C LYS A 317 11.72 -17.23 -36.39
N ALA A 318 11.42 -18.49 -36.73
CA ALA A 318 10.29 -18.82 -37.60
C ALA A 318 8.95 -18.47 -36.92
N ASP A 319 8.76 -18.92 -35.68
CA ASP A 319 7.53 -18.67 -34.91
C ASP A 319 7.31 -17.16 -34.66
N ILE A 320 8.36 -16.39 -34.34
CA ILE A 320 8.28 -14.93 -34.15
C ILE A 320 7.91 -14.21 -35.45
N SER A 321 8.48 -14.61 -36.58
CA SER A 321 8.18 -13.95 -37.86
C SER A 321 6.74 -14.21 -38.32
N VAL A 322 6.20 -15.41 -38.06
CA VAL A 322 4.77 -15.72 -38.25
C VAL A 322 3.89 -14.89 -37.32
N TYR A 323 4.24 -14.80 -36.03
CA TYR A 323 3.50 -14.00 -35.05
C TYR A 323 3.43 -12.51 -35.44
N ILE A 324 4.57 -11.91 -35.82
CA ILE A 324 4.65 -10.51 -36.22
C ILE A 324 3.85 -10.25 -37.50
N ASN A 325 3.96 -11.13 -38.50
CA ASN A 325 3.23 -10.96 -39.77
C ASN A 325 1.71 -11.14 -39.59
N TYR A 326 1.28 -12.00 -38.67
CA TYR A 326 -0.13 -12.12 -38.33
C TYR A 326 -0.65 -10.83 -37.69
N HIS A 327 0.05 -10.31 -36.66
CA HIS A 327 -0.40 -9.11 -35.96
C HIS A 327 -0.24 -7.82 -36.75
N SER A 328 0.68 -7.74 -37.71
CA SER A 328 0.79 -6.57 -38.59
C SER A 328 -0.38 -6.42 -39.56
N GLN A 329 -1.13 -7.50 -39.79
CA GLN A 329 -2.32 -7.52 -40.66
C GLN A 329 -3.62 -7.23 -39.88
N ILE A 330 -3.56 -7.25 -38.55
CA ILE A 330 -4.71 -6.92 -37.70
C ILE A 330 -4.74 -5.41 -37.50
N GLU A 331 -5.74 -4.74 -38.07
CA GLU A 331 -6.07 -3.37 -37.65
C GLU A 331 -6.48 -3.41 -36.18
N HIS A 332 -5.63 -2.89 -35.30
CA HIS A 332 -5.98 -2.63 -33.91
C HIS A 332 -7.06 -1.55 -33.90
N LYS A 333 -8.33 -1.96 -33.87
CA LYS A 333 -9.41 -1.06 -33.47
C LYS A 333 -9.07 -0.57 -32.07
N GLU A 334 -8.94 0.75 -31.90
CA GLU A 334 -8.95 1.35 -30.57
C GLU A 334 -10.17 0.81 -29.84
N GLU A 335 -9.95 -0.01 -28.81
CA GLU A 335 -11.02 -0.41 -27.91
C GLU A 335 -11.63 0.89 -27.38
N GLU A 336 -12.95 1.04 -27.55
CA GLU A 336 -13.67 2.20 -27.07
C GLU A 336 -13.38 2.34 -25.57
N ASN A 337 -12.63 3.37 -25.19
CA ASN A 337 -12.22 3.58 -23.80
C ASN A 337 -13.46 3.86 -22.94
N LYS A 338 -14.07 2.79 -22.42
CA LYS A 338 -15.21 2.90 -21.53
C LYS A 338 -14.77 3.56 -20.23
N THR A 339 -15.61 4.46 -19.74
CA THR A 339 -15.30 5.29 -18.58
C THR A 339 -16.06 4.82 -17.35
N VAL A 340 -15.72 5.36 -16.18
CA VAL A 340 -16.45 5.10 -14.93
C VAL A 340 -17.94 5.50 -15.08
N LEU A 341 -18.24 6.51 -15.91
CA LEU A 341 -19.61 6.96 -16.18
C LEU A 341 -20.45 5.86 -16.84
N ASP A 342 -19.85 5.05 -17.72
CA ASP A 342 -20.54 3.93 -18.39
C ASP A 342 -20.89 2.82 -17.40
N LEU A 343 -20.02 2.58 -16.41
CA LEU A 343 -20.26 1.66 -15.31
C LEU A 343 -21.38 2.16 -14.37
N LEU A 344 -21.43 3.46 -14.10
CA LEU A 344 -22.47 4.08 -13.25
C LEU A 344 -23.83 4.22 -13.97
N ARG A 345 -23.86 4.10 -15.30
CA ARG A 345 -25.09 4.19 -16.09
C ARG A 345 -26.03 3.01 -15.85
N ILE A 346 -25.49 1.81 -15.63
CA ILE A 346 -26.28 0.58 -15.45
C ILE A 346 -26.63 0.40 -13.96
N PRO A 347 -27.92 0.36 -13.57
CA PRO A 347 -28.32 0.40 -12.16
C PRO A 347 -27.75 -0.74 -11.30
N ALA A 348 -27.70 -1.97 -11.82
CA ALA A 348 -27.19 -3.12 -11.07
C ALA A 348 -25.67 -3.06 -10.88
N LEU A 349 -24.92 -2.66 -11.91
CA LEU A 349 -23.47 -2.46 -11.83
C LEU A 349 -23.12 -1.28 -10.93
N ARG A 350 -23.88 -0.18 -11.01
CA ARG A 350 -23.75 0.98 -10.12
C ARG A 350 -23.91 0.60 -8.65
N ARG A 351 -24.94 -0.19 -8.31
CA ARG A 351 -25.14 -0.67 -6.93
C ARG A 351 -23.94 -1.47 -6.44
N ASN A 352 -23.48 -2.44 -7.23
CA ASN A 352 -22.34 -3.28 -6.86
C ASN A 352 -21.05 -2.45 -6.75
N ALA A 353 -20.87 -1.43 -7.60
CA ALA A 353 -19.75 -0.50 -7.54
C ALA A 353 -19.74 0.31 -6.25
N PHE A 354 -20.87 0.90 -5.84
CA PHE A 354 -20.93 1.62 -4.57
C PHE A 354 -20.62 0.73 -3.37
N PHE A 355 -21.13 -0.50 -3.35
CA PHE A 355 -20.81 -1.46 -2.28
C PHE A 355 -19.32 -1.76 -2.25
N LEU A 356 -18.70 -2.06 -3.39
CA LEU A 356 -17.27 -2.33 -3.46
C LEU A 356 -16.41 -1.11 -3.14
N TYR A 357 -16.76 0.09 -3.62
CA TYR A 357 -16.03 1.33 -3.30
C TYR A 357 -16.01 1.60 -1.79
N PHE A 358 -17.13 1.35 -1.10
CA PHE A 358 -17.17 1.43 0.36
C PHE A 358 -16.26 0.39 1.02
N CYS A 359 -16.25 -0.85 0.53
CA CYS A 359 -15.35 -1.90 1.04
C CYS A 359 -13.87 -1.53 0.85
N TRP A 360 -13.50 -1.06 -0.35
CA TRP A 360 -12.16 -0.56 -0.66
C TRP A 360 -11.74 0.57 0.28
N PHE A 361 -12.63 1.55 0.51
CA PHE A 361 -12.38 2.67 1.41
C PHE A 361 -12.13 2.22 2.85
N ILE A 362 -13.04 1.45 3.44
CA ILE A 362 -12.94 1.01 4.84
C ILE A 362 -11.75 0.08 5.05
N ASN A 363 -11.53 -0.87 4.14
CA ASN A 363 -10.44 -1.81 4.29
C ASN A 363 -9.06 -1.12 4.22
N SER A 364 -8.90 -0.17 3.29
CA SER A 364 -7.68 0.64 3.21
C SER A 364 -7.48 1.51 4.44
N TYR A 365 -8.55 2.15 4.92
CA TYR A 365 -8.50 2.93 6.16
C TYR A 365 -7.99 2.06 7.33
N ILE A 366 -8.57 0.87 7.54
CA ILE A 366 -8.18 -0.02 8.65
C ILE A 366 -6.74 -0.49 8.50
N TYR A 367 -6.35 -0.94 7.31
CA TYR A 367 -5.00 -1.42 7.04
C TYR A 367 -3.93 -0.37 7.38
N TYR A 368 -4.11 0.87 6.89
CA TYR A 368 -3.16 1.95 7.14
C TYR A 368 -3.27 2.51 8.57
N ALA A 369 -4.46 2.53 9.18
CA ALA A 369 -4.65 2.97 10.56
C ALA A 369 -3.90 2.05 11.54
N LEU A 370 -4.00 0.74 11.36
CA LEU A 370 -3.27 -0.23 12.17
C LEU A 370 -1.77 -0.19 11.91
N SER A 371 -1.36 -0.01 10.65
CA SER A 371 0.06 -0.01 10.27
C SER A 371 0.80 1.25 10.76
N TYR A 372 0.21 2.44 10.60
CA TYR A 372 0.85 3.71 10.97
C TYR A 372 0.83 4.04 12.47
N ASN A 373 -0.10 3.45 13.23
CA ASN A 373 -0.26 3.71 14.66
C ASN A 373 0.21 2.52 15.52
N THR A 374 1.11 1.69 14.97
CA THR A 374 1.67 0.54 15.70
C THR A 374 2.42 0.96 16.99
N ASN A 375 2.94 2.20 17.02
CA ASN A 375 3.60 2.78 18.20
C ASN A 375 2.64 3.09 19.35
N ASP A 376 1.34 3.22 19.08
CA ASP A 376 0.32 3.56 20.09
C ASP A 376 -0.27 2.33 20.79
N LEU A 377 0.12 1.11 20.40
CA LEU A 377 -0.41 -0.15 20.95
C LEU A 377 0.12 -0.46 22.36
N GLY A 378 1.12 0.27 22.84
CA GLY A 378 1.84 0.00 24.08
C GLY A 378 2.87 -1.13 23.97
N GLY A 379 3.73 -1.28 24.97
CA GLY A 379 4.82 -2.26 24.95
C GLY A 379 5.98 -1.84 24.04
N ASN A 380 6.70 -2.79 23.44
CA ASN A 380 7.86 -2.50 22.61
C ASN A 380 7.45 -2.21 21.15
N PRO A 381 7.70 -0.98 20.63
CA PRO A 381 7.25 -0.59 19.29
C PRO A 381 7.93 -1.40 18.17
N TYR A 382 9.18 -1.80 18.34
CA TYR A 382 9.91 -2.60 17.35
C TYR A 382 9.30 -4.00 17.19
N TRP A 383 8.92 -4.64 18.30
CA TRP A 383 8.24 -5.94 18.27
C TRP A 383 6.84 -5.84 17.68
N ASN A 384 6.06 -4.82 18.08
CA ASN A 384 4.74 -4.61 17.52
C ASN A 384 4.81 -4.43 16.00
N PHE A 385 5.78 -3.66 15.51
CA PHE A 385 5.98 -3.42 14.08
C PHE A 385 6.46 -4.67 13.34
N PHE A 386 7.35 -5.47 13.94
CA PHE A 386 7.77 -6.76 13.39
C PHE A 386 6.59 -7.74 13.26
N LEU A 387 5.78 -7.88 14.31
CA LEU A 387 4.60 -8.73 14.31
C LEU A 387 3.56 -8.29 13.28
N SER A 388 3.42 -6.97 13.11
CA SER A 388 2.56 -6.34 12.11
C SER A 388 2.92 -6.80 10.69
N GLY A 389 4.21 -6.85 10.34
CA GLY A 389 4.67 -7.41 9.07
C GLY A 389 4.63 -8.94 9.01
N ALA A 390 4.98 -9.62 10.10
CA ALA A 390 5.03 -11.09 10.16
C ALA A 390 3.67 -11.74 9.92
N VAL A 391 2.58 -11.07 10.33
CA VAL A 391 1.19 -11.50 10.11
C VAL A 391 0.81 -11.57 8.63
N GLU A 392 1.37 -10.72 7.77
CA GLU A 392 1.07 -10.70 6.32
C GLU A 392 1.67 -11.89 5.58
N PHE A 393 2.69 -12.53 6.15
CA PHE A 393 3.36 -13.67 5.52
C PHE A 393 2.47 -14.94 5.45
N PRO A 394 1.93 -15.47 6.56
CA PRO A 394 1.04 -16.63 6.51
C PRO A 394 -0.35 -16.27 5.97
N GLU A 395 -0.78 -15.02 6.12
CA GLU A 395 -2.06 -14.51 5.61
C GLU A 395 -2.27 -14.88 4.15
N GLY A 396 -1.31 -14.54 3.29
CA GLY A 396 -1.49 -14.73 1.85
C GLY A 396 -1.69 -16.19 1.42
N ILE A 397 -0.91 -17.11 1.98
CA ILE A 397 -1.00 -18.54 1.66
C ILE A 397 -2.34 -19.10 2.15
N ILE A 398 -2.72 -18.78 3.38
CA ILE A 398 -3.97 -19.25 3.98
C ILE A 398 -5.16 -18.72 3.17
N PHE A 399 -5.13 -17.44 2.80
CA PHE A 399 -6.27 -16.81 2.13
C PHE A 399 -6.45 -17.25 0.68
N VAL A 400 -5.37 -17.44 -0.07
CA VAL A 400 -5.44 -18.04 -1.42
C VAL A 400 -6.09 -19.42 -1.36
N VAL A 401 -5.69 -20.26 -0.40
CA VAL A 401 -6.27 -21.59 -0.20
C VAL A 401 -7.75 -21.49 0.15
N LEU A 402 -8.13 -20.62 1.09
CA LEU A 402 -9.54 -20.42 1.49
C LEU A 402 -10.41 -19.95 0.32
N CYS A 403 -9.94 -19.01 -0.50
CA CYS A 403 -10.68 -18.51 -1.67
C CYS A 403 -11.00 -19.63 -2.67
N VAL A 404 -10.06 -20.56 -2.89
CA VAL A 404 -10.28 -21.72 -3.76
C VAL A 404 -11.36 -22.66 -3.20
N TYR A 405 -11.36 -22.92 -1.89
CA TYR A 405 -12.28 -23.88 -1.27
C TYR A 405 -13.66 -23.31 -0.91
N ILE A 406 -13.73 -22.12 -0.34
CA ILE A 406 -14.96 -21.52 0.19
C ILE A 406 -15.60 -20.58 -0.85
N GLY A 407 -14.81 -19.98 -1.73
CA GLY A 407 -15.25 -18.97 -2.69
C GLY A 407 -14.87 -17.55 -2.27
N THR A 408 -14.59 -16.71 -3.27
CA THR A 408 -14.02 -15.37 -3.11
C THR A 408 -14.92 -14.45 -2.28
N ARG A 409 -16.24 -14.49 -2.50
CA ARG A 409 -17.21 -13.65 -1.77
C ARG A 409 -17.24 -13.96 -0.27
N TYR A 410 -17.34 -15.24 0.10
CA TYR A 410 -17.40 -15.63 1.52
C TYR A 410 -16.10 -15.32 2.25
N CYS A 411 -14.95 -15.52 1.59
CA CYS A 411 -13.65 -15.16 2.17
C CYS A 411 -13.58 -13.65 2.42
N LEU A 412 -13.97 -12.82 1.44
CA LEU A 412 -14.01 -11.37 1.60
C LEU A 412 -14.94 -10.93 2.75
N LEU A 413 -16.12 -11.55 2.87
CA LEU A 413 -17.08 -11.28 3.92
C LEU A 413 -16.52 -11.64 5.30
N ILE A 414 -15.98 -12.85 5.46
CA ILE A 414 -15.43 -13.33 6.73
C ILE A 414 -14.28 -12.41 7.17
N ALA A 415 -13.38 -12.04 6.25
CA ALA A 415 -12.28 -11.13 6.55
C ALA A 415 -12.76 -9.75 7.02
N HIS A 416 -13.72 -9.11 6.34
CA HIS A 416 -14.24 -7.81 6.77
C HIS A 416 -14.92 -7.88 8.14
N VAL A 417 -15.79 -8.88 8.35
CA VAL A 417 -16.51 -9.03 9.63
C VAL A 417 -15.53 -9.33 10.76
N MET A 418 -14.61 -10.27 10.57
CA MET A 418 -13.63 -10.64 11.59
C MET A 418 -12.66 -9.49 11.92
N SER A 419 -12.24 -8.72 10.90
CA SER A 419 -11.46 -7.49 11.11
C SER A 419 -12.22 -6.51 12.01
N GLY A 420 -13.50 -6.25 11.71
CA GLY A 420 -14.32 -5.35 12.50
C GLY A 420 -14.58 -5.83 13.93
N VAL A 421 -14.82 -7.14 14.10
CA VAL A 421 -14.98 -7.77 15.43
C VAL A 421 -13.70 -7.63 16.26
N CYS A 422 -12.52 -7.84 15.66
CA CYS A 422 -11.25 -7.67 16.36
C CYS A 422 -11.03 -6.22 16.83
N LEU A 423 -11.35 -5.24 15.98
CA LEU A 423 -11.23 -3.82 16.35
C LEU A 423 -12.20 -3.42 17.48
N ILE A 424 -13.42 -3.92 17.47
CA ILE A 424 -14.38 -3.68 18.55
C ILE A 424 -13.95 -4.40 19.83
N ALA A 425 -13.44 -5.63 19.72
CA ALA A 425 -12.93 -6.38 20.86
C ALA A 425 -11.73 -5.66 21.51
N MET A 426 -10.84 -5.07 20.71
CA MET A 426 -9.71 -4.26 21.16
C MET A 426 -10.16 -3.09 22.05
N VAL A 427 -11.30 -2.45 21.75
CA VAL A 427 -11.86 -1.36 22.57
C VAL A 427 -12.32 -1.83 23.95
N CYS A 428 -12.74 -3.09 24.07
CA CYS A 428 -13.17 -3.67 25.35
C CYS A 428 -12.01 -4.11 26.25
N VAL A 429 -10.75 -4.05 25.75
CA VAL A 429 -9.57 -4.48 26.51
C VAL A 429 -9.18 -3.39 27.53
N PRO A 430 -9.01 -3.74 28.81
CA PRO A 430 -8.46 -2.81 29.81
C PRO A 430 -7.03 -2.40 29.45
N ALA A 431 -6.67 -1.13 29.72
CA ALA A 431 -5.36 -0.57 29.40
C ALA A 431 -4.17 -1.34 29.99
N ASP A 432 -4.38 -2.01 31.13
CA ASP A 432 -3.33 -2.74 31.84
C ASP A 432 -2.90 -4.04 31.11
N ILE A 433 -3.69 -4.53 30.14
CA ILE A 433 -3.46 -5.81 29.44
C ILE A 433 -2.96 -5.57 28.00
N VAL A 434 -1.77 -4.99 27.88
CA VAL A 434 -1.15 -4.61 26.59
C VAL A 434 -1.07 -5.77 25.59
N TRP A 435 -0.71 -6.98 26.03
CA TRP A 435 -0.56 -8.12 25.13
C TRP A 435 -1.87 -8.48 24.39
N LEU A 436 -3.02 -8.27 25.04
CA LEU A 436 -4.33 -8.58 24.47
C LEU A 436 -4.73 -7.51 23.43
N THR A 437 -4.40 -6.25 23.70
CA THR A 437 -4.51 -5.14 22.73
C THR A 437 -3.69 -5.42 21.48
N VAL A 438 -2.43 -5.83 21.64
CA VAL A 438 -1.55 -6.23 20.53
C VAL A 438 -2.15 -7.42 19.78
N PHE A 439 -2.64 -8.45 20.48
CA PHE A 439 -3.25 -9.62 19.85
C PHE A 439 -4.44 -9.24 18.94
N PHE A 440 -5.40 -8.45 19.45
CA PHE A 440 -6.56 -8.04 18.64
C PHE A 440 -6.17 -7.10 17.50
N SER A 441 -5.19 -6.23 17.70
CA SER A 441 -4.64 -5.38 16.63
C SER A 441 -4.02 -6.22 15.51
N MET A 442 -3.19 -7.20 15.86
CA MET A 442 -2.54 -8.09 14.89
C MET A 442 -3.55 -9.01 14.19
N ALA A 443 -4.56 -9.52 14.90
CA ALA A 443 -5.65 -10.29 14.30
C ALA A 443 -6.49 -9.43 13.34
N GLY A 444 -6.85 -8.20 13.74
CA GLY A 444 -7.54 -7.25 12.87
C GLY A 444 -6.74 -6.93 11.61
N LYS A 445 -5.43 -6.75 11.76
CA LYS A 445 -4.52 -6.53 10.63
C LYS A 445 -4.45 -7.74 9.69
N PHE A 446 -4.35 -8.96 10.22
CA PHE A 446 -4.38 -10.20 9.44
C PHE A 446 -5.61 -10.24 8.53
N PHE A 447 -6.80 -10.03 9.10
CA PHE A 447 -8.04 -10.07 8.34
C PHE A 447 -8.19 -8.89 7.36
N SER A 448 -7.72 -7.69 7.72
CA SER A 448 -7.76 -6.53 6.82
C SER A 448 -6.83 -6.70 5.62
N SER A 449 -5.63 -7.26 5.82
CA SER A 449 -4.68 -7.57 4.75
C SER A 449 -5.25 -8.62 3.78
N ALA A 450 -5.77 -9.73 4.32
CA ALA A 450 -6.50 -10.75 3.55
C ALA A 450 -7.67 -10.21 2.72
N SER A 451 -8.45 -9.33 3.33
CA SER A 451 -9.52 -8.63 2.65
C SER A 451 -9.00 -7.75 1.50
N PHE A 452 -7.86 -7.08 1.68
CA PHE A 452 -7.27 -6.19 0.69
C PHE A 452 -6.86 -6.96 -0.56
N ASP A 453 -6.17 -8.09 -0.38
CA ASP A 453 -5.79 -9.01 -1.45
C ASP A 453 -7.03 -9.56 -2.18
N THR A 454 -8.05 -9.95 -1.42
CA THR A 454 -9.29 -10.50 -1.99
C THR A 454 -10.05 -9.47 -2.81
N LEU A 455 -10.03 -8.18 -2.42
CA LEU A 455 -10.66 -7.11 -3.20
C LEU A 455 -10.04 -6.95 -4.60
N PHE A 456 -8.71 -7.12 -4.73
CA PHE A 456 -8.04 -7.12 -6.04
C PHE A 456 -8.47 -8.26 -6.94
N VAL A 457 -8.86 -9.41 -6.37
CA VAL A 457 -9.35 -10.58 -7.11
C VAL A 457 -10.84 -10.47 -7.41
N TYR A 458 -11.64 -10.09 -6.41
CA TYR A 458 -13.09 -10.09 -6.49
C TYR A 458 -13.65 -8.94 -7.33
N THR A 459 -13.02 -7.76 -7.30
CA THR A 459 -13.47 -6.61 -8.10
C THR A 459 -13.47 -6.96 -9.60
N PRO A 460 -12.39 -7.51 -10.17
CA PRO A 460 -12.39 -7.94 -11.56
C PRO A 460 -13.36 -9.06 -11.91
N GLU A 461 -13.70 -9.92 -10.95
CA GLU A 461 -14.62 -11.05 -11.17
C GLU A 461 -16.09 -10.60 -11.28
N ILE A 462 -16.49 -9.53 -10.59
CA ILE A 462 -17.88 -9.01 -10.64
C ILE A 462 -18.14 -8.18 -11.90
N PHE A 463 -17.15 -7.40 -12.32
CA PHE A 463 -17.33 -6.46 -13.42
C PHE A 463 -17.00 -7.07 -14.77
N PRO A 464 -17.77 -6.72 -15.82
CA PRO A 464 -17.54 -7.28 -17.14
C PRO A 464 -16.21 -6.81 -17.72
N THR A 465 -15.62 -7.66 -18.56
CA THR A 465 -14.27 -7.48 -19.13
C THR A 465 -14.06 -6.05 -19.68
N VAL A 466 -15.07 -5.49 -20.35
CA VAL A 466 -15.05 -4.12 -20.93
C VAL A 466 -14.90 -2.96 -19.93
N VAL A 467 -15.22 -3.15 -18.65
CA VAL A 467 -15.08 -2.12 -17.59
C VAL A 467 -14.33 -2.62 -16.36
N ARG A 468 -13.74 -3.82 -16.45
CA ARG A 468 -13.01 -4.50 -15.37
C ARG A 468 -11.88 -3.65 -14.81
N ASN A 469 -11.02 -3.14 -15.69
CA ASN A 469 -9.88 -2.30 -15.31
C ASN A 469 -10.34 -0.96 -14.72
N VAL A 470 -11.42 -0.39 -15.26
CA VAL A 470 -12.02 0.85 -14.78
C VAL A 470 -12.57 0.70 -13.36
N ALA A 471 -13.25 -0.41 -13.09
CA ALA A 471 -13.80 -0.72 -11.77
C ALA A 471 -12.70 -0.95 -10.73
N LEU A 472 -11.64 -1.69 -11.09
CA LEU A 472 -10.49 -1.90 -10.22
C LEU A 472 -9.75 -0.58 -9.93
N GLY A 473 -9.51 0.24 -10.96
CA GLY A 473 -8.83 1.53 -10.82
C GLY A 473 -9.62 2.52 -9.95
N SER A 474 -10.93 2.66 -10.19
CA SER A 474 -11.80 3.52 -9.38
C SER A 474 -11.97 3.01 -7.94
N GLY A 475 -12.08 1.69 -7.74
CA GLY A 475 -12.07 1.08 -6.40
C GLY A 475 -10.77 1.38 -5.63
N SER A 476 -9.62 1.22 -6.29
CA SER A 476 -8.32 1.60 -5.72
C SER A 476 -8.25 3.09 -5.38
N THR A 477 -8.84 3.98 -6.18
CA THR A 477 -8.93 5.41 -5.84
C THR A 477 -9.68 5.64 -4.53
N PHE A 478 -10.83 4.98 -4.31
CA PHE A 478 -11.55 5.06 -3.04
C PHE A 478 -10.76 4.45 -1.87
N ALA A 479 -9.99 3.39 -2.12
CA ALA A 479 -9.04 2.85 -1.15
C ALA A 479 -8.02 3.92 -0.71
N ARG A 480 -7.48 4.69 -1.65
CA ARG A 480 -6.53 5.77 -1.33
C ARG A 480 -7.16 6.87 -0.50
N ILE A 481 -8.44 7.20 -0.71
CA ILE A 481 -9.16 8.16 0.16
C ILE A 481 -9.20 7.63 1.60
N GLY A 482 -9.43 6.33 1.82
CA GLY A 482 -9.34 5.72 3.15
C GLY A 482 -7.95 5.86 3.77
N ALA A 483 -6.91 5.61 2.98
CA ALA A 483 -5.51 5.75 3.40
C ALA A 483 -5.11 7.19 3.75
N LEU A 484 -5.72 8.20 3.09
CA LEU A 484 -5.48 9.62 3.39
C LEU A 484 -5.96 10.03 4.78
N ILE A 485 -7.07 9.43 5.24
CA ILE A 485 -7.70 9.77 6.52
C ILE A 485 -7.06 8.98 7.66
N ALA A 486 -6.54 7.78 7.39
CA ALA A 486 -5.99 6.87 8.39
C ALA A 486 -4.91 7.46 9.33
N PRO A 487 -3.96 8.32 8.88
CA PRO A 487 -3.00 8.94 9.78
C PRO A 487 -3.61 9.82 10.87
N PHE A 488 -4.81 10.38 10.65
CA PHE A 488 -5.48 11.26 11.61
C PHE A 488 -6.27 10.52 12.71
N VAL A 489 -6.17 9.19 12.76
CA VAL A 489 -6.78 8.34 13.80
C VAL A 489 -6.38 8.78 15.21
N ARG A 490 -5.11 9.13 15.41
CA ARG A 490 -4.59 9.61 16.71
C ARG A 490 -5.25 10.92 17.12
N GLN A 491 -5.26 11.92 16.23
CA GLN A 491 -5.88 13.22 16.52
C GLN A 491 -7.39 13.13 16.71
N LEU A 492 -8.06 12.20 16.00
CA LEU A 492 -9.48 11.93 16.23
C LEU A 492 -9.73 11.44 17.66
N SER A 493 -8.82 10.62 18.21
CA SER A 493 -8.85 10.20 19.61
C SER A 493 -8.81 11.38 20.57
N ASP A 494 -7.94 12.36 20.29
CA ASP A 494 -7.67 13.49 21.19
C ASP A 494 -8.85 14.46 21.28
N VAL A 495 -9.60 14.65 20.18
CA VAL A 495 -10.76 15.56 20.13
C VAL A 495 -12.06 14.90 20.59
N THR A 496 -12.15 13.56 20.51
CA THR A 496 -13.38 12.81 20.81
C THR A 496 -13.24 11.96 22.08
N TYR A 497 -13.11 10.64 21.92
CA TYR A 497 -12.88 9.69 23.00
C TYR A 497 -11.90 8.59 22.53
N PRO A 498 -11.10 7.99 23.42
CA PRO A 498 -10.10 6.97 23.07
C PRO A 498 -10.62 5.74 22.31
N TRP A 499 -11.89 5.39 22.50
CA TRP A 499 -12.51 4.22 21.87
C TRP A 499 -13.00 4.47 20.43
N VAL A 500 -13.27 5.74 20.07
CA VAL A 500 -13.90 6.14 18.80
C VAL A 500 -13.07 5.71 17.58
N PRO A 501 -11.75 5.93 17.53
CA PRO A 501 -10.96 5.65 16.33
C PRO A 501 -10.84 4.17 15.97
N MET A 502 -11.17 3.25 16.89
CA MET A 502 -11.18 1.80 16.63
C MET A 502 -12.61 1.25 16.50
N ALA A 503 -13.56 1.75 17.29
CA ALA A 503 -14.94 1.28 17.26
C ALA A 503 -15.68 1.67 15.97
N ILE A 504 -15.54 2.92 15.48
CA ILE A 504 -16.24 3.37 14.28
C ILE A 504 -15.79 2.56 13.05
N PRO A 505 -14.48 2.43 12.76
CA PRO A 505 -14.03 1.62 11.63
C PRO A 505 -14.41 0.15 11.79
N GLY A 506 -14.39 -0.39 13.02
CA GLY A 506 -14.84 -1.75 13.30
C GLY A 506 -16.32 -1.96 12.97
N ALA A 507 -17.19 -1.05 13.37
CA ALA A 507 -18.62 -1.08 13.02
C ALA A 507 -18.85 -0.91 11.51
N MET A 508 -18.10 -0.01 10.86
CA MET A 508 -18.16 0.17 9.41
C MET A 508 -17.67 -1.06 8.64
N ALA A 509 -16.68 -1.80 9.15
CA ALA A 509 -16.21 -3.05 8.56
C ALA A 509 -17.26 -4.16 8.64
N ILE A 510 -17.96 -4.29 9.77
CA ILE A 510 -19.09 -5.22 9.91
C ILE A 510 -20.22 -4.86 8.94
N PHE A 511 -20.55 -3.56 8.83
CA PHE A 511 -21.53 -3.08 7.86
C PHE A 511 -21.09 -3.34 6.41
N SER A 512 -19.81 -3.15 6.10
CA SER A 512 -19.23 -3.51 4.81
C SER A 512 -19.37 -5.02 4.52
N GLY A 513 -19.17 -5.88 5.52
CA GLY A 513 -19.46 -7.32 5.43
C GLY A 513 -20.91 -7.62 5.04
N TYR A 514 -21.87 -6.87 5.58
CA TYR A 514 -23.28 -6.95 5.17
C TYR A 514 -23.48 -6.51 3.71
N LEU A 515 -22.81 -5.45 3.25
CA LEU A 515 -22.87 -5.06 1.83
C LEU A 515 -22.27 -6.12 0.89
N ILE A 516 -21.19 -6.77 1.31
CA ILE A 516 -20.57 -7.89 0.56
C ILE A 516 -21.54 -9.08 0.46
N TYR A 517 -22.33 -9.34 1.50
CA TYR A 517 -23.38 -10.36 1.45
C TYR A 517 -24.44 -10.08 0.36
N LEU A 518 -24.64 -8.83 -0.04
CA LEU A 518 -25.58 -8.48 -1.12
C LEU A 518 -24.97 -8.63 -2.52
N LEU A 519 -23.66 -8.84 -2.64
CA LEU A 519 -22.95 -9.00 -3.91
C LEU A 519 -23.09 -10.43 -4.46
N PRO A 520 -22.99 -10.63 -5.79
CA PRO A 520 -23.09 -11.97 -6.39
C PRO A 520 -21.86 -12.84 -6.08
N GLU A 521 -22.07 -14.16 -5.92
CA GLU A 521 -20.96 -15.12 -5.85
C GLU A 521 -20.34 -15.32 -7.24
N THR A 522 -19.02 -15.43 -7.29
CA THR A 522 -18.22 -15.56 -8.52
C THR A 522 -17.69 -16.98 -8.72
N LYS A 523 -17.55 -17.76 -7.65
CA LYS A 523 -17.04 -19.13 -7.73
C LYS A 523 -17.88 -20.01 -8.66
N GLY A 524 -17.21 -20.62 -9.64
CA GLY A 524 -17.80 -21.56 -10.59
C GLY A 524 -18.71 -20.94 -11.65
N ARG A 525 -18.69 -19.60 -11.81
CA ARG A 525 -19.46 -18.90 -12.84
C ARG A 525 -18.53 -18.35 -13.92
N ALA A 526 -19.02 -18.33 -15.17
CA ALA A 526 -18.31 -17.66 -16.26
C ALA A 526 -18.29 -16.14 -16.02
N LEU A 527 -17.14 -15.52 -16.28
CA LEU A 527 -16.97 -14.08 -16.15
C LEU A 527 -17.77 -13.37 -17.25
N PRO A 528 -18.47 -12.26 -16.94
CA PRO A 528 -19.23 -11.53 -17.95
C PRO A 528 -18.28 -10.77 -18.87
N ASP A 529 -18.51 -10.82 -20.19
CA ASP A 529 -17.69 -10.09 -21.15
C ASP A 529 -18.34 -8.76 -21.53
N THR A 530 -19.68 -8.76 -21.66
CA THR A 530 -20.45 -7.60 -22.07
C THR A 530 -21.14 -6.89 -20.90
N LEU A 531 -21.52 -5.62 -21.10
CA LEU A 531 -22.26 -4.85 -20.09
C LEU A 531 -23.63 -5.47 -19.75
N GLU A 532 -24.31 -6.05 -20.74
CA GLU A 532 -25.61 -6.70 -20.56
C GLU A 532 -25.49 -8.00 -19.75
N GLU A 533 -24.47 -8.81 -20.03
CA GLU A 533 -24.14 -10.00 -19.23
C GLU A 533 -23.76 -9.60 -17.80
N GLY A 534 -23.00 -8.52 -17.64
CA GLY A 534 -22.67 -7.95 -16.34
C GLY A 534 -23.91 -7.53 -15.54
N GLU A 535 -24.92 -6.93 -16.18
CA GLU A 535 -26.17 -6.57 -15.52
C GLU A 535 -26.95 -7.81 -15.04
N ARG A 536 -26.99 -8.87 -15.84
CA ARG A 536 -27.63 -10.15 -15.46
C ARG A 536 -26.89 -10.84 -14.32
N PHE A 537 -25.56 -10.84 -14.39
CA PHE A 537 -24.68 -11.36 -13.34
C PHE A 537 -24.91 -10.61 -12.02
N ALA A 538 -24.96 -9.28 -12.07
CA ALA A 538 -25.22 -8.42 -10.91
C ALA A 538 -26.61 -8.64 -10.28
N LYS A 539 -27.58 -9.14 -11.05
CA LYS A 539 -28.92 -9.52 -10.58
C LYS A 539 -29.01 -10.98 -10.09
N ASN A 540 -27.90 -11.72 -10.02
CA ASN A 540 -27.88 -13.16 -9.70
C ASN A 540 -28.76 -14.02 -10.63
N GLN A 541 -28.94 -13.61 -11.89
CA GLN A 541 -29.61 -14.43 -12.90
C GLN A 541 -28.58 -15.35 -13.57
N GLU A 542 -28.91 -16.63 -13.79
CA GLU A 542 -28.01 -17.59 -14.44
C GLU A 542 -27.56 -17.11 -15.83
N ILE A 543 -26.25 -17.04 -16.04
CA ILE A 543 -25.67 -16.91 -17.38
C ILE A 543 -25.71 -18.32 -17.99
N ARG A 544 -26.50 -18.53 -19.04
CA ARG A 544 -26.44 -19.77 -19.83
C ARG A 544 -25.03 -19.90 -20.38
N SER A 545 -24.27 -20.88 -19.89
CA SER A 545 -22.99 -21.27 -20.47
C SER A 545 -23.19 -21.54 -21.96
N LYS A 546 -22.36 -20.94 -22.83
CA LYS A 546 -22.29 -21.36 -24.23
C LYS A 546 -22.00 -22.87 -24.22
N PRO A 547 -22.73 -23.70 -24.99
CA PRO A 547 -22.45 -25.12 -25.04
C PRO A 547 -21.01 -25.31 -25.52
N GLU A 548 -20.19 -25.97 -24.70
CA GLU A 548 -18.89 -26.50 -25.12
C GLU A 548 -19.12 -27.29 -26.41
N LYS A 549 -18.54 -26.83 -27.52
CA LYS A 549 -18.40 -27.68 -28.69
C LYS A 549 -17.51 -28.84 -28.26
N LYS A 550 -18.13 -29.98 -27.92
CA LYS A 550 -17.45 -31.26 -27.86
C LYS A 550 -16.70 -31.43 -29.18
N VAL A 551 -15.39 -31.30 -29.14
CA VAL A 551 -14.51 -31.78 -30.20
C VAL A 551 -14.65 -33.30 -30.13
N SER A 552 -15.48 -33.85 -31.01
CA SER A 552 -15.54 -35.30 -31.23
C SER A 552 -14.20 -35.72 -31.82
N SER A 553 -13.54 -36.64 -31.11
CA SER A 553 -12.42 -37.46 -31.55
C SER A 553 -12.60 -38.06 -32.93
#